data_AF-A0A139CXQ9-F1
#
_entry.id   AF-A0A139CXQ9-F1
#
_cell.length_a   1.000
_cell.length_b   1.000
_cell.length_c   1.000
_cell.angle_alpha   90.00
_cell.angle_beta   90.00
_cell.angle_gamma   90.00
#
_symmetry.space_group_name_H-M   'P 1'
#
loop_
_entity.id
_entity.type
_entity.pdbx_description
1 polymer ?
#
loop_
_entity_poly.entity_id
_entity_poly.type
_entity_poly.pdbx_seq_one_letter_code
_entity_poly.pdbx_strand_id
1 'polypeptide(L)'
;MLLNSHELKSRGGKIMKKSLSRFISILLVLSVAVTLSFTAAAETKVLEGTAEGFGGKVTVEVKVEDDEIISVEAYGDKETEGIGTPALEEIPQKIIEANSTDVDLISGATYTSEAVVYAVNNALNPEEYPAPDFEEVEAETQSLEASELYQGFGLVNNGRIGPGKDNTGTQVYSFNEVYANVLFDEDGKIVFIHIDELEVATPNYDGKAMPHLSGFPPQGGYNFDEDHDQEIEGKTPATDEYFLSEIDGWKTKRERGENYVMSALGTWADQMDTYEELFVGMTVDEVEEWFA
;
A
#
# COMPACT_ATOMS: atom_id res chain seq x y z
N MET A 1 36.04 -56.90 73.51
CA MET A 1 35.63 -58.27 73.16
C MET A 1 35.82 -58.42 71.65
N LEU A 2 36.85 -59.19 71.28
CA LEU A 2 37.14 -59.83 69.99
C LEU A 2 36.98 -59.00 68.68
N LEU A 3 38.16 -58.65 68.14
CA LEU A 3 38.39 -58.41 66.72
C LEU A 3 37.93 -59.60 65.87
N ASN A 4 37.45 -59.35 64.65
CA ASN A 4 37.61 -60.32 63.58
C ASN A 4 38.16 -59.66 62.33
N SER A 5 39.28 -60.20 61.90
CA SER A 5 40.22 -59.73 60.90
C SER A 5 39.91 -60.36 59.55
N HIS A 6 39.17 -59.67 58.69
CA HIS A 6 39.04 -60.11 57.30
C HIS A 6 38.66 -59.00 56.30
N GLU A 7 39.38 -57.87 56.26
CA GLU A 7 39.24 -56.96 55.11
C GLU A 7 40.46 -56.01 54.91
N LEU A 8 41.66 -56.60 54.78
CA LEU A 8 42.89 -55.87 54.46
C LEU A 8 43.60 -56.49 53.24
N LYS A 9 42.90 -56.57 52.11
CA LYS A 9 43.55 -56.82 50.80
C LYS A 9 42.68 -56.41 49.60
N SER A 10 42.35 -55.12 49.49
CA SER A 10 41.82 -54.54 48.23
C SER A 10 41.89 -53.00 48.15
N ARG A 11 42.51 -52.32 49.12
CA ARG A 11 42.53 -50.84 49.23
C ARG A 11 43.61 -50.13 48.40
N GLY A 12 44.16 -50.78 47.36
CA GLY A 12 45.21 -50.20 46.50
C GLY A 12 44.83 -49.96 45.03
N GLY A 13 43.79 -50.64 44.50
CA GLY A 13 43.45 -50.57 43.06
C GLY A 13 42.14 -49.83 42.72
N LYS A 14 41.30 -49.53 43.70
CA LYS A 14 39.96 -48.93 43.49
C LYS A 14 39.92 -47.40 43.55
N ILE A 15 40.95 -46.76 44.12
CA ILE A 15 41.00 -45.29 44.27
C ILE A 15 41.39 -44.62 42.94
N MET A 16 42.22 -45.27 42.11
CA MET A 16 42.70 -44.71 40.84
C MET A 16 41.70 -44.81 39.68
N LYS A 17 40.63 -45.62 39.80
CA LYS A 17 39.53 -45.67 38.81
C LYS A 17 38.35 -44.75 39.13
N LYS A 18 38.18 -44.35 40.41
CA LYS A 18 37.10 -43.44 40.82
C LYS A 18 37.46 -41.96 40.69
N SER A 19 38.74 -41.58 40.66
CA SER A 19 39.15 -40.19 40.35
C SER A 19 39.22 -39.90 38.85
N LEU A 20 39.48 -40.91 38.01
CA LEU A 20 39.53 -40.74 36.56
C LEU A 20 38.13 -40.66 35.91
N SER A 21 37.14 -41.37 36.47
CA SER A 21 35.74 -41.30 36.01
C SER A 21 34.99 -40.04 36.49
N ARG A 22 35.50 -39.33 37.51
CA ARG A 22 34.92 -38.04 37.93
C ARG A 22 35.50 -36.83 37.19
N PHE A 23 36.63 -37.01 36.50
CA PHE A 23 37.19 -35.99 35.61
C PHE A 23 36.60 -36.03 34.19
N ILE A 24 36.06 -37.17 33.75
CA ILE A 24 35.40 -37.29 32.43
C ILE A 24 33.93 -36.79 32.49
N SER A 25 33.28 -36.80 33.66
CA SER A 25 31.93 -36.26 33.82
C SER A 25 31.86 -34.77 34.15
N ILE A 26 33.00 -34.11 34.43
CA ILE A 26 33.08 -32.64 34.54
C ILE A 26 33.57 -32.02 33.21
N LEU A 27 34.26 -32.79 32.36
CA LEU A 27 34.63 -32.34 31.01
C LEU A 27 33.51 -32.51 29.96
N LEU A 28 32.46 -33.30 30.25
CA LEU A 28 31.28 -33.44 29.38
C LEU A 28 30.10 -32.53 29.79
N VAL A 29 30.26 -31.74 30.87
CA VAL A 29 29.29 -30.71 31.29
C VAL A 29 29.83 -29.30 30.94
N LEU A 30 31.00 -29.22 30.31
CA LEU A 30 31.60 -27.99 29.77
C LEU A 30 31.55 -27.91 28.23
N SER A 31 30.78 -28.79 27.57
CA SER A 31 30.50 -28.74 26.12
C SER A 31 29.02 -28.51 25.81
N VAL A 32 28.21 -28.18 26.82
CA VAL A 32 26.93 -27.51 26.65
C VAL A 32 27.08 -26.12 27.26
N ALA A 33 28.07 -25.37 26.75
CA ALA A 33 27.78 -23.98 26.49
C ALA A 33 26.64 -24.06 25.47
N VAL A 34 25.41 -23.90 25.96
CA VAL A 34 24.34 -23.42 25.11
C VAL A 34 24.91 -22.12 24.57
N THR A 35 25.47 -22.18 23.36
CA THR A 35 25.46 -21.05 22.45
C THR A 35 23.98 -20.74 22.30
N LEU A 36 23.45 -19.95 23.23
CA LEU A 36 22.47 -18.96 22.86
C LEU A 36 23.28 -18.04 21.94
N SER A 37 23.37 -18.47 20.69
CA SER A 37 23.45 -17.54 19.59
C SER A 37 22.23 -16.66 19.81
N PHE A 38 22.46 -15.53 20.45
CA PHE A 38 21.59 -14.39 20.28
C PHE A 38 21.77 -14.04 18.81
N THR A 39 21.00 -14.71 17.93
CA THR A 39 20.63 -14.08 16.67
C THR A 39 19.91 -12.84 17.11
N ALA A 40 20.63 -11.71 17.14
CA ALA A 40 19.97 -10.43 17.01
C ALA A 40 19.05 -10.60 15.81
N ALA A 41 17.73 -10.51 16.05
CA ALA A 41 16.84 -10.28 14.93
C ALA A 41 17.35 -9.00 14.29
N ALA A 42 17.69 -9.07 13.01
CA ALA A 42 18.16 -7.93 12.26
C ALA A 42 17.16 -6.79 12.47
N GLU A 43 17.66 -5.64 12.90
CA GLU A 43 16.80 -4.52 13.28
C GLU A 43 16.43 -3.77 12.00
N THR A 44 15.28 -4.12 11.42
CA THR A 44 14.75 -3.41 10.25
C THR A 44 14.28 -2.01 10.67
N LYS A 45 14.82 -0.99 10.01
CA LYS A 45 14.43 0.42 10.18
C LYS A 45 13.76 0.91 8.91
N VAL A 46 12.61 1.56 9.06
CA VAL A 46 11.94 2.29 7.99
C VAL A 46 12.25 3.77 8.21
N LEU A 47 12.79 4.43 7.19
CA LEU A 47 13.24 5.80 7.21
C LEU A 47 12.56 6.54 6.06
N GLU A 48 12.10 7.76 6.31
CA GLU A 48 11.52 8.61 5.28
C GLU A 48 12.49 9.76 4.97
N GLY A 49 12.55 10.14 3.71
CA GLY A 49 13.33 11.29 3.28
C GLY A 49 12.66 12.06 2.16
N THR A 50 13.06 13.32 2.00
CA THR A 50 12.44 14.25 1.05
C THR A 50 13.47 15.10 0.32
N ALA A 51 13.14 15.54 -0.89
CA ALA A 51 13.96 16.40 -1.74
C ALA A 51 13.11 17.24 -2.69
N GLU A 52 13.65 18.36 -3.16
CA GLU A 52 13.01 19.16 -4.21
C GLU A 52 13.25 18.49 -5.56
N GLY A 53 12.16 18.03 -6.19
CA GLY A 53 12.11 17.50 -7.54
C GLY A 53 11.99 18.59 -8.60
N PHE A 54 11.80 18.18 -9.86
CA PHE A 54 11.59 19.13 -10.95
C PHE A 54 10.22 19.82 -10.88
N GLY A 55 9.19 19.10 -10.45
CA GLY A 55 7.82 19.59 -10.33
C GLY A 55 7.37 19.84 -8.89
N GLY A 56 8.17 19.47 -7.90
CA GLY A 56 7.93 19.76 -6.49
C GLY A 56 8.50 18.66 -5.58
N LYS A 57 7.97 18.55 -4.37
CA LYS A 57 8.44 17.59 -3.36
C LYS A 57 8.47 16.14 -3.91
N VAL A 58 9.63 15.51 -3.79
CA VAL A 58 9.85 14.07 -3.95
C VAL A 58 10.06 13.48 -2.56
N THR A 59 9.35 12.40 -2.24
CA THR A 59 9.45 11.67 -0.97
C THR A 59 9.94 10.25 -1.24
N VAL A 60 10.73 9.69 -0.33
CA VAL A 60 11.13 8.28 -0.39
C VAL A 60 10.90 7.58 0.94
N GLU A 61 10.53 6.30 0.87
CA GLU A 61 10.57 5.37 2.00
C GLU A 61 11.75 4.39 1.79
N VAL A 62 12.67 4.36 2.74
CA VAL A 62 13.86 3.50 2.72
C VAL A 62 13.79 2.50 3.87
N LYS A 63 13.88 1.21 3.55
CA LYS A 63 14.00 0.15 4.55
C LYS A 63 15.45 -0.34 4.62
N VAL A 64 16.01 -0.36 5.82
CA VAL A 64 17.39 -0.79 6.09
C VAL A 64 17.40 -1.94 7.10
N GLU A 65 18.14 -3.01 6.82
CA GLU A 65 18.33 -4.15 7.70
C GLU A 65 19.84 -4.41 7.86
N ASP A 66 20.37 -4.38 9.09
CA ASP A 66 21.79 -4.62 9.39
C ASP A 66 22.79 -3.84 8.50
N ASP A 67 22.46 -2.57 8.20
CA ASP A 67 23.19 -1.63 7.32
C ASP A 67 23.07 -1.91 5.80
N GLU A 68 22.15 -2.77 5.38
CA GLU A 68 21.80 -3.03 3.98
C GLU A 68 20.45 -2.40 3.61
N ILE A 69 20.39 -1.70 2.48
CA ILE A 69 19.16 -1.13 1.93
C ILE A 69 18.37 -2.25 1.27
N ILE A 70 17.26 -2.65 1.89
CA ILE A 70 16.41 -3.76 1.42
C ILE A 70 15.25 -3.29 0.54
N SER A 71 14.80 -2.05 0.69
CA SER A 71 13.82 -1.44 -0.21
C SER A 71 13.97 0.08 -0.23
N VAL A 72 13.62 0.65 -1.38
CA VAL A 72 13.47 2.09 -1.60
C VAL A 72 12.23 2.26 -2.46
N GLU A 73 11.28 3.06 -2.00
CA GLU A 73 10.10 3.48 -2.77
C GLU A 73 10.15 5.00 -2.91
N ALA A 74 9.87 5.54 -4.09
CA ALA A 74 9.95 6.97 -4.38
C ALA A 74 8.63 7.49 -4.96
N TYR A 75 8.19 8.63 -4.46
CA TYR A 75 6.93 9.29 -4.82
C TYR A 75 7.20 10.74 -5.18
N GLY A 76 6.53 11.24 -6.20
CA GLY A 76 6.79 12.57 -6.76
C GLY A 76 5.62 13.03 -7.62
N ASP A 77 4.48 13.26 -7.00
CA ASP A 77 3.18 13.46 -7.68
C ASP A 77 3.15 14.65 -8.65
N LYS A 78 4.06 15.62 -8.44
CA LYS A 78 4.18 16.80 -9.30
C LYS A 78 5.23 16.66 -10.40
N GLU A 79 5.98 15.56 -10.46
CA GLU A 79 6.96 15.33 -11.53
C GLU A 79 6.26 15.21 -12.89
N THR A 80 6.99 15.54 -13.96
CA THR A 80 6.39 15.48 -15.30
C THR A 80 6.22 14.04 -15.76
N GLU A 81 4.98 13.62 -16.02
CA GLU A 81 4.65 12.27 -16.49
C GLU A 81 5.46 11.90 -17.75
N GLY A 82 6.03 10.70 -17.76
CA GLY A 82 6.83 10.18 -18.87
C GLY A 82 8.23 10.79 -19.01
N ILE A 83 8.55 11.84 -18.25
CA ILE A 83 9.91 12.40 -18.15
C ILE A 83 10.52 12.03 -16.79
N GLY A 84 9.88 12.37 -15.68
CA GLY A 84 10.37 12.09 -14.32
C GLY A 84 10.07 10.66 -13.85
N THR A 85 9.04 10.01 -14.41
CA THR A 85 8.59 8.66 -14.03
C THR A 85 9.73 7.61 -14.05
N PRO A 86 10.59 7.52 -15.09
CA PRO A 86 11.68 6.55 -15.08
C PRO A 86 12.69 6.78 -13.95
N ALA A 87 12.87 8.03 -13.50
CA ALA A 87 13.74 8.31 -12.37
C ALA A 87 13.14 7.85 -11.04
N LEU A 88 11.82 8.03 -10.85
CA LEU A 88 11.09 7.54 -9.66
C LEU A 88 11.08 6.00 -9.60
N GLU A 89 11.09 5.31 -10.74
CA GLU A 89 11.04 3.84 -10.79
C GLU A 89 12.43 3.17 -10.79
N GLU A 90 13.38 3.68 -11.58
CA GLU A 90 14.65 2.99 -11.82
C GLU A 90 15.75 3.38 -10.81
N ILE A 91 15.80 4.62 -10.33
CA ILE A 91 16.84 5.05 -9.38
C ILE A 91 16.75 4.29 -8.06
N PRO A 92 15.56 4.08 -7.45
CA PRO A 92 15.43 3.25 -6.25
C PRO A 92 15.99 1.84 -6.43
N GLN A 93 15.70 1.21 -7.56
CA GLN A 93 16.21 -0.14 -7.87
C GLN A 93 17.73 -0.16 -7.96
N LYS A 94 18.33 0.81 -8.66
CA LYS A 94 19.80 0.93 -8.77
C LYS A 94 20.45 1.13 -7.41
N ILE A 95 19.82 1.90 -6.52
CA ILE A 95 20.34 2.15 -5.17
C ILE A 95 20.34 0.86 -4.34
N ILE A 96 19.26 0.08 -4.41
CA ILE A 96 19.16 -1.23 -3.75
C ILE A 96 20.24 -2.17 -4.31
N GLU A 97 20.33 -2.29 -5.63
CA GLU A 97 21.32 -3.17 -6.30
C GLU A 97 22.77 -2.79 -5.99
N ALA A 98 23.07 -1.50 -5.91
CA ALA A 98 24.40 -1.01 -5.58
C ALA A 98 24.67 -0.96 -4.07
N ASN A 99 23.62 -1.07 -3.24
CA ASN A 99 23.61 -0.72 -1.82
C ASN A 99 24.33 0.62 -1.55
N SER A 100 24.06 1.62 -2.40
CA SER A 100 24.77 2.91 -2.45
C SER A 100 23.93 3.94 -3.18
N THR A 101 24.02 5.21 -2.77
CA THR A 101 23.37 6.34 -3.46
C THR A 101 24.19 6.88 -4.64
N ASP A 102 25.41 6.38 -4.85
CA ASP A 102 26.27 6.69 -6.00
C ASP A 102 25.88 5.84 -7.21
N VAL A 103 24.83 6.28 -7.93
CA VAL A 103 24.24 5.58 -9.08
C VAL A 103 24.11 6.50 -10.30
N ASP A 104 24.12 5.90 -11.49
CA ASP A 104 23.95 6.65 -12.74
C ASP A 104 22.51 7.19 -12.88
N LEU A 105 22.41 8.51 -13.04
CA LEU A 105 21.15 9.23 -13.25
C LEU A 105 20.50 8.88 -14.60
N ILE A 106 19.18 9.05 -14.69
CA ILE A 106 18.44 8.80 -15.92
C ILE A 106 18.56 9.99 -16.88
N SER A 107 18.96 9.71 -18.12
CA SER A 107 19.07 10.73 -19.17
C SER A 107 17.69 11.30 -19.51
N GLY A 108 17.55 12.62 -19.43
CA GLY A 108 16.28 13.33 -19.66
C GLY A 108 15.43 13.54 -18.41
N ALA A 109 15.78 12.90 -17.29
CA ALA A 109 15.09 12.99 -16.00
C ALA A 109 16.07 13.38 -14.86
N THR A 110 17.08 14.20 -15.18
CA THR A 110 18.23 14.43 -14.31
C THR A 110 17.83 15.08 -12.98
N TYR A 111 16.99 16.11 -13.00
CA TYR A 111 16.51 16.78 -11.78
C TYR A 111 15.74 15.83 -10.86
N THR A 112 14.82 15.04 -11.41
CA THR A 112 14.09 14.01 -10.66
C THR A 112 15.04 12.94 -10.12
N SER A 113 16.03 12.52 -10.90
CA SER A 113 17.02 11.51 -10.48
C SER A 113 17.85 12.03 -9.30
N GLU A 114 18.30 13.29 -9.36
CA GLU A 114 19.03 13.95 -8.27
C GLU A 114 18.15 14.08 -7.03
N ALA A 115 16.85 14.39 -7.19
CA ALA A 115 15.90 14.49 -6.09
C ALA A 115 15.70 13.14 -5.38
N VAL A 116 15.52 12.04 -6.11
CA VAL A 116 15.42 10.69 -5.50
C VAL A 116 16.70 10.35 -4.74
N VAL A 117 17.88 10.56 -5.33
CA VAL A 117 19.17 10.32 -4.66
C VAL A 117 19.31 11.18 -3.41
N TYR A 118 18.92 12.46 -3.47
CA TYR A 118 18.97 13.36 -2.33
C TYR A 118 18.01 12.89 -1.23
N ALA A 119 16.78 12.53 -1.58
CA ALA A 119 15.75 12.09 -0.64
C ALA A 119 16.21 10.82 0.10
N VAL A 120 16.87 9.88 -0.58
CA VAL A 120 17.45 8.69 0.07
C VAL A 120 18.58 9.08 1.02
N ASN A 121 19.47 9.99 0.61
CA ASN A 121 20.53 10.48 1.49
C ASN A 121 19.98 11.25 2.70
N ASN A 122 18.89 12.00 2.52
CA ASN A 122 18.15 12.67 3.59
C ASN A 122 17.55 11.65 4.57
N ALA A 123 16.96 10.55 4.09
CA ALA A 123 16.44 9.47 4.95
C ALA A 123 17.56 8.81 5.78
N LEU A 124 18.72 8.57 5.17
CA LEU A 124 19.84 7.87 5.80
C LEU A 124 20.68 8.78 6.72
N ASN A 125 20.81 10.07 6.39
CA ASN A 125 21.61 11.04 7.11
C ASN A 125 21.02 12.47 7.01
N PRO A 126 19.94 12.76 7.76
CA PRO A 126 19.25 14.04 7.68
C PRO A 126 20.07 15.23 8.21
N GLU A 127 21.13 15.00 9.00
CA GLU A 127 22.00 16.09 9.47
C GLU A 127 22.92 16.61 8.37
N GLU A 128 23.43 15.72 7.52
CA GLU A 128 24.29 16.08 6.37
C GLU A 128 23.46 16.48 5.15
N TYR A 129 22.27 15.89 5.01
CA TYR A 129 21.31 16.14 3.95
C TYR A 129 20.02 16.66 4.57
N PRO A 130 19.96 17.94 5.00
CA PRO A 130 18.76 18.49 5.62
C PRO A 130 17.59 18.52 4.65
N ALA A 131 16.41 18.16 5.13
CA ALA A 131 15.20 18.24 4.32
C ALA A 131 15.00 19.69 3.83
N PRO A 132 14.65 19.89 2.54
CA PRO A 132 14.26 21.20 2.06
C PRO A 132 13.07 21.74 2.87
N ASP A 133 13.06 23.05 3.08
CA ASP A 133 11.90 23.75 3.63
C ASP A 133 10.84 23.83 2.52
N PHE A 134 10.06 22.76 2.37
CA PHE A 134 8.83 22.84 1.60
C PHE A 134 7.89 23.68 2.44
N GLU A 135 7.45 24.83 1.93
CA GLU A 135 6.29 25.48 2.50
C GLU A 135 5.16 24.44 2.45
N GLU A 136 4.89 23.79 3.58
CA GLU A 136 3.63 23.11 3.81
C GLU A 136 2.58 24.18 3.57
N VAL A 137 1.91 24.09 2.43
CA VAL A 137 0.52 24.51 2.41
C VAL A 137 -0.16 23.49 3.31
N GLU A 138 -0.04 23.68 4.64
CA GLU A 138 -1.04 23.17 5.55
C GLU A 138 -2.34 23.63 4.90
N ALA A 139 -3.18 22.68 4.51
CA ALA A 139 -4.58 22.99 4.26
C ALA A 139 -5.01 23.72 5.53
N GLU A 140 -5.11 25.05 5.47
CA GLU A 140 -5.75 25.82 6.52
C GLU A 140 -7.11 25.17 6.62
N THR A 141 -7.30 24.35 7.65
CA THR A 141 -8.62 24.04 8.15
C THR A 141 -9.06 25.36 8.74
N GLN A 142 -9.50 26.26 7.85
CA GLN A 142 -10.24 27.43 8.25
C GLN A 142 -11.44 26.83 8.97
N SER A 143 -11.44 26.94 10.30
CA SER A 143 -12.67 26.87 11.06
C SER A 143 -13.51 28.04 10.56
N LEU A 144 -14.23 27.82 9.47
CA LEU A 144 -15.18 28.77 8.96
C LEU A 144 -16.28 28.83 10.01
N GLU A 145 -16.25 29.89 10.82
CA GLU A 145 -17.41 30.39 11.55
C GLU A 145 -18.43 30.91 10.51
N ALA A 146 -18.89 30.03 9.62
CA ALA A 146 -19.95 30.33 8.68
C ALA A 146 -21.26 30.29 9.48
N SER A 147 -21.92 31.44 9.59
CA SER A 147 -23.20 31.53 10.31
C SER A 147 -24.31 30.71 9.65
N GLU A 148 -24.18 30.43 8.34
CA GLU A 148 -25.08 29.58 7.57
C GLU A 148 -24.27 28.82 6.49
N LEU A 149 -24.49 27.51 6.40
CA LEU A 149 -23.95 26.64 5.34
C LEU A 149 -25.11 26.06 4.53
N TYR A 150 -24.92 25.96 3.22
CA TYR A 150 -25.88 25.36 2.30
C TYR A 150 -25.34 24.03 1.79
N GLN A 151 -26.15 22.98 1.81
CA GLN A 151 -25.77 21.67 1.29
C GLN A 151 -26.33 21.46 -0.11
N GLY A 152 -25.46 21.12 -1.06
CA GLY A 152 -25.80 20.58 -2.37
C GLY A 152 -25.59 19.06 -2.43
N PHE A 153 -26.41 18.39 -3.24
CA PHE A 153 -26.24 16.99 -3.56
C PHE A 153 -26.43 16.78 -5.07
N GLY A 154 -25.43 16.16 -5.70
CA GLY A 154 -25.45 15.74 -7.08
C GLY A 154 -25.48 14.22 -7.20
N LEU A 155 -26.26 13.72 -8.16
CA LEU A 155 -26.28 12.31 -8.55
C LEU A 155 -26.32 12.22 -10.09
N VAL A 156 -25.37 11.49 -10.67
CA VAL A 156 -25.33 11.20 -12.10
C VAL A 156 -25.24 9.70 -12.32
N ASN A 157 -26.12 9.19 -13.20
CA ASN A 157 -26.16 7.78 -13.56
C ASN A 157 -25.70 7.61 -15.00
N ASN A 158 -24.75 6.70 -15.24
CA ASN A 158 -24.23 6.41 -16.57
C ASN A 158 -24.19 4.90 -16.83
N GLY A 159 -24.94 4.45 -17.84
CA GLY A 159 -24.88 3.07 -18.32
C GLY A 159 -23.81 2.91 -19.41
N ARG A 160 -22.99 1.86 -19.31
CA ARG A 160 -21.93 1.55 -20.26
C ARG A 160 -22.08 0.15 -20.82
N ILE A 161 -22.03 0.06 -22.14
CA ILE A 161 -21.76 -1.20 -22.84
C ILE A 161 -20.23 -1.34 -22.87
N GLY A 162 -19.69 -2.33 -22.15
CA GLY A 162 -18.25 -2.56 -22.10
C GLY A 162 -17.69 -2.89 -23.49
N PRO A 163 -16.41 -2.60 -23.77
CA PRO A 163 -15.82 -2.93 -25.07
C PRO A 163 -15.68 -4.45 -25.29
N GLY A 164 -15.69 -5.24 -24.20
CA GLY A 164 -15.45 -6.68 -24.20
C GLY A 164 -16.72 -7.54 -24.22
N LYS A 165 -16.54 -8.77 -24.72
CA LYS A 165 -17.46 -9.89 -24.58
C LYS A 165 -16.70 -11.02 -23.90
N ASP A 166 -17.40 -11.86 -23.16
CA ASP A 166 -16.80 -13.09 -22.64
C ASP A 166 -16.50 -14.10 -23.77
N ASN A 167 -15.83 -15.19 -23.42
CA ASN A 167 -15.45 -16.26 -24.35
C ASN A 167 -16.66 -16.97 -25.02
N THR A 168 -17.88 -16.79 -24.50
CA THR A 168 -19.13 -17.29 -25.11
C THR A 168 -19.75 -16.30 -26.09
N GLY A 169 -19.20 -15.08 -26.18
CA GLY A 169 -19.70 -13.98 -27.00
C GLY A 169 -20.79 -13.13 -26.32
N THR A 170 -20.98 -13.29 -25.00
CA THR A 170 -21.94 -12.51 -24.22
C THR A 170 -21.33 -11.16 -23.85
N GLN A 171 -22.12 -10.10 -24.01
CA GLN A 171 -21.68 -8.72 -23.81
C GLN A 171 -21.49 -8.39 -22.33
N VAL A 172 -20.42 -7.67 -21.98
CA VAL A 172 -20.26 -7.08 -20.64
C VAL A 172 -21.01 -5.75 -20.57
N TYR A 173 -21.77 -5.54 -19.51
CA TYR A 173 -22.47 -4.28 -19.21
C TYR A 173 -22.04 -3.76 -17.85
N SER A 174 -22.08 -2.45 -17.68
CA SER A 174 -21.86 -1.80 -16.39
C SER A 174 -22.73 -0.56 -16.26
N PHE A 175 -22.91 -0.08 -15.04
CA PHE A 175 -23.40 1.26 -14.78
C PHE A 175 -22.59 1.90 -13.66
N ASN A 176 -22.56 3.22 -13.67
CA ASN A 176 -21.96 4.06 -12.65
C ASN A 176 -23.05 4.94 -12.04
N GLU A 177 -22.98 5.12 -10.73
CA GLU A 177 -23.69 6.16 -9.99
C GLU A 177 -22.63 7.04 -9.33
N VAL A 178 -22.49 8.28 -9.78
CA VAL A 178 -21.56 9.26 -9.21
C VAL A 178 -22.33 10.17 -8.28
N TYR A 179 -21.83 10.31 -7.05
CA TYR A 179 -22.41 11.12 -5.99
C TYR A 179 -21.48 12.30 -5.69
N ALA A 180 -22.05 13.48 -5.49
CA ALA A 180 -21.31 14.65 -5.02
C ALA A 180 -22.06 15.30 -3.85
N ASN A 181 -21.42 15.41 -2.69
CA ASN A 181 -21.92 16.14 -1.53
C ASN A 181 -21.10 17.41 -1.38
N VAL A 182 -21.75 18.57 -1.39
CA VAL A 182 -21.06 19.87 -1.38
C VAL A 182 -21.63 20.74 -0.28
N LEU A 183 -20.78 21.43 0.46
CA LEU A 183 -21.17 22.50 1.35
C LEU A 183 -20.71 23.82 0.75
N PHE A 184 -21.60 24.81 0.79
CA PHE A 184 -21.35 26.16 0.32
C PHE A 184 -21.45 27.17 1.45
N ASP A 185 -20.66 28.23 1.38
CA ASP A 185 -20.84 29.43 2.21
C ASP A 185 -21.98 30.33 1.70
N GLU A 186 -22.18 31.48 2.36
CA GLU A 186 -23.22 32.45 2.01
C GLU A 186 -23.00 33.14 0.65
N ASP A 187 -21.77 33.16 0.16
CA ASP A 187 -21.39 33.72 -1.14
C ASP A 187 -21.49 32.67 -2.27
N GLY A 188 -21.87 31.44 -1.94
CA GLY A 188 -22.02 30.34 -2.89
C GLY A 188 -20.70 29.66 -3.27
N LYS A 189 -19.64 29.84 -2.47
CA LYS A 189 -18.36 29.17 -2.67
C LYS A 189 -18.35 27.82 -1.98
N ILE A 190 -17.69 26.86 -2.60
CA ILE A 190 -17.49 25.52 -2.05
C ILE A 190 -16.54 25.61 -0.85
N VAL A 191 -17.00 25.16 0.31
CA VAL A 191 -16.17 25.05 1.52
C VAL A 191 -15.80 23.60 1.82
N PHE A 192 -16.56 22.66 1.26
CA PHE A 192 -16.30 21.23 1.32
C PHE A 192 -16.97 20.58 0.11
N ILE A 193 -16.31 19.62 -0.50
CA ILE A 193 -16.86 18.76 -1.54
C ILE A 193 -16.37 17.35 -1.29
N HIS A 194 -17.25 16.38 -1.51
CA HIS A 194 -16.91 14.97 -1.46
C HIS A 194 -17.60 14.23 -2.60
N ILE A 195 -16.80 13.56 -3.41
CA ILE A 195 -17.21 12.82 -4.59
C ILE A 195 -16.89 11.35 -4.39
N ASP A 196 -17.86 10.50 -4.70
CA ASP A 196 -17.67 9.05 -4.74
C ASP A 196 -18.45 8.45 -5.89
N GLU A 197 -18.13 7.22 -6.27
CA GLU A 197 -18.77 6.53 -7.38
C GLU A 197 -18.99 5.06 -7.04
N LEU A 198 -20.24 4.59 -7.21
CA LEU A 198 -20.55 3.18 -7.27
C LEU A 198 -20.47 2.74 -8.73
N GLU A 199 -19.68 1.71 -9.01
CA GLU A 199 -19.67 1.06 -10.31
C GLU A 199 -20.07 -0.39 -10.13
N VAL A 200 -21.00 -0.88 -10.96
CA VAL A 200 -21.48 -2.25 -10.93
C VAL A 200 -21.43 -2.83 -12.34
N ALA A 201 -20.90 -4.04 -12.49
CA ALA A 201 -20.78 -4.74 -13.76
C ALA A 201 -21.57 -6.05 -13.79
N THR A 202 -21.73 -6.63 -14.97
CA THR A 202 -22.22 -8.01 -15.10
C THR A 202 -21.15 -9.01 -14.62
N PRO A 203 -21.53 -10.18 -14.04
CA PRO A 203 -20.58 -11.14 -13.46
C PRO A 203 -19.57 -11.79 -14.43
N ASN A 204 -19.70 -11.58 -15.74
CA ASN A 204 -18.73 -12.01 -16.74
C ASN A 204 -17.63 -10.97 -16.99
N TYR A 205 -17.44 -10.05 -16.04
CA TYR A 205 -16.36 -9.08 -16.03
C TYR A 205 -15.19 -9.60 -15.18
N ASP A 206 -13.96 -9.43 -15.66
CA ASP A 206 -12.73 -9.97 -15.08
C ASP A 206 -12.13 -9.11 -13.94
N GLY A 207 -12.86 -8.12 -13.45
CA GLY A 207 -12.41 -7.28 -12.35
C GLY A 207 -12.59 -7.93 -10.98
N LYS A 208 -11.51 -8.39 -10.37
CA LYS A 208 -11.51 -9.10 -9.06
C LYS A 208 -12.21 -8.39 -7.90
N ALA A 209 -12.21 -7.05 -7.89
CA ALA A 209 -12.83 -6.24 -6.84
C ALA A 209 -14.13 -5.58 -7.30
N MET A 210 -14.69 -6.01 -8.44
CA MET A 210 -15.82 -5.34 -9.07
C MET A 210 -17.15 -5.78 -8.43
N PRO A 211 -17.99 -4.85 -7.96
CA PRO A 211 -19.37 -5.17 -7.60
C PRO A 211 -20.13 -5.71 -8.82
N HIS A 212 -20.87 -6.80 -8.61
CA HIS A 212 -21.62 -7.46 -9.67
C HIS A 212 -23.13 -7.38 -9.47
N LEU A 213 -23.87 -7.45 -10.58
CA LEU A 213 -25.31 -7.68 -10.58
C LEU A 213 -25.69 -8.72 -11.63
N SER A 214 -26.16 -9.87 -11.16
CA SER A 214 -26.59 -10.98 -12.02
C SER A 214 -27.94 -10.75 -12.70
N GLY A 215 -28.74 -9.82 -12.17
CA GLY A 215 -30.13 -9.57 -12.58
C GLY A 215 -31.14 -9.98 -11.52
N PHE A 216 -32.43 -9.83 -11.81
CA PHE A 216 -33.49 -10.09 -10.83
C PHE A 216 -33.95 -11.54 -10.86
N PRO A 217 -34.02 -12.26 -9.73
CA PRO A 217 -34.62 -13.60 -9.70
C PRO A 217 -36.10 -13.56 -10.14
N PRO A 218 -36.60 -14.59 -10.84
CA PRO A 218 -35.96 -15.87 -11.11
C PRO A 218 -35.21 -15.90 -12.47
N GLN A 219 -34.73 -14.76 -12.98
CA GLN A 219 -33.87 -14.78 -14.18
C GLN A 219 -32.67 -15.69 -13.90
N GLY A 220 -32.39 -16.63 -14.82
CA GLY A 220 -31.57 -17.83 -14.58
C GLY A 220 -30.06 -17.62 -14.39
N GLY A 221 -29.67 -16.56 -13.68
CA GLY A 221 -28.29 -16.17 -13.46
C GLY A 221 -27.65 -15.50 -14.68
N TYR A 222 -26.46 -14.96 -14.46
CA TYR A 222 -25.59 -14.42 -15.51
C TYR A 222 -24.36 -15.32 -15.67
N ASN A 223 -23.72 -15.26 -16.84
CA ASN A 223 -22.41 -15.90 -17.02
C ASN A 223 -21.44 -15.39 -15.96
N PHE A 224 -20.64 -16.28 -15.38
CA PHE A 224 -19.74 -15.96 -14.29
C PHE A 224 -18.33 -16.40 -14.62
N ASP A 225 -17.40 -15.46 -14.51
CA ASP A 225 -15.95 -15.66 -14.52
C ASP A 225 -15.49 -15.58 -13.04
N GLU A 226 -15.42 -16.74 -12.37
CA GLU A 226 -15.23 -16.83 -10.92
C GLU A 226 -13.78 -16.51 -10.49
N ASP A 227 -12.80 -16.88 -11.31
CA ASP A 227 -11.38 -16.70 -11.02
C ASP A 227 -10.72 -15.57 -11.81
N HIS A 228 -11.50 -14.84 -12.61
CA HIS A 228 -11.10 -13.67 -13.39
C HIS A 228 -10.03 -14.00 -14.44
N ASP A 229 -10.12 -15.18 -15.05
CA ASP A 229 -9.19 -15.68 -16.06
C ASP A 229 -9.68 -15.50 -17.51
N GLN A 230 -10.85 -14.85 -17.68
CA GLN A 230 -11.55 -14.60 -18.95
C GLN A 230 -12.20 -15.84 -19.57
N GLU A 231 -12.22 -16.97 -18.85
CA GLU A 231 -13.07 -18.12 -19.13
C GLU A 231 -14.37 -18.04 -18.31
N ILE A 232 -15.36 -18.87 -18.66
CA ILE A 232 -16.68 -18.84 -18.02
C ILE A 232 -16.93 -20.23 -17.45
N GLU A 233 -17.04 -20.30 -16.13
CA GLU A 233 -17.15 -21.57 -15.39
C GLU A 233 -18.61 -22.00 -15.30
N GLY A 234 -19.53 -21.04 -15.35
CA GLY A 234 -20.94 -21.32 -15.27
C GLY A 234 -21.81 -20.07 -15.18
N LYS A 235 -22.85 -20.18 -14.35
CA LYS A 235 -23.80 -19.10 -14.09
C LYS A 235 -23.96 -18.85 -12.62
N THR A 236 -24.18 -17.58 -12.28
CA THR A 236 -24.52 -17.17 -10.92
C THR A 236 -25.86 -17.77 -10.46
N PRO A 237 -26.06 -18.00 -9.15
CA PRO A 237 -27.33 -18.49 -8.62
C PRO A 237 -28.52 -17.54 -8.85
N ALA A 238 -29.63 -18.07 -9.35
CA ALA A 238 -30.87 -17.32 -9.58
C ALA A 238 -31.81 -17.31 -8.35
N THR A 239 -31.30 -16.93 -7.18
CA THR A 239 -32.04 -16.97 -5.91
C THR A 239 -32.12 -15.59 -5.25
N ASP A 240 -33.18 -15.36 -4.46
CA ASP A 240 -33.35 -14.12 -3.70
C ASP A 240 -32.17 -13.88 -2.74
N GLU A 241 -31.66 -14.93 -2.10
CA GLU A 241 -30.51 -14.87 -1.18
C GLU A 241 -29.25 -14.40 -1.90
N TYR A 242 -28.98 -14.94 -3.09
CA TYR A 242 -27.81 -14.54 -3.87
C TYR A 242 -27.94 -13.09 -4.36
N PHE A 243 -29.11 -12.70 -4.87
CA PHE A 243 -29.38 -11.31 -5.28
C PHE A 243 -29.12 -10.33 -4.13
N LEU A 244 -29.63 -10.61 -2.92
CA LEU A 244 -29.39 -9.76 -1.76
C LEU A 244 -27.90 -9.72 -1.38
N SER A 245 -27.20 -10.86 -1.46
CA SER A 245 -25.76 -10.90 -1.17
C SER A 245 -24.91 -10.10 -2.15
N GLU A 246 -25.32 -10.01 -3.43
CA GLU A 246 -24.67 -9.13 -4.40
C GLU A 246 -24.81 -7.67 -3.97
N ILE A 247 -26.04 -7.23 -3.66
CA ILE A 247 -26.31 -5.85 -3.23
C ILE A 247 -25.60 -5.51 -1.91
N ASP A 248 -25.62 -6.39 -0.92
CA ASP A 248 -24.95 -6.19 0.37
C ASP A 248 -23.42 -6.11 0.22
N GLY A 249 -22.88 -6.69 -0.85
CA GLY A 249 -21.45 -6.65 -1.19
C GLY A 249 -21.04 -5.42 -2.01
N TRP A 250 -21.98 -4.60 -2.47
CA TRP A 250 -21.66 -3.40 -3.24
C TRP A 250 -20.87 -2.40 -2.40
N LYS A 251 -19.85 -1.83 -3.03
CA LYS A 251 -18.94 -0.86 -2.45
C LYS A 251 -18.65 0.24 -3.45
N THR A 252 -18.54 1.47 -2.98
CA THR A 252 -18.07 2.58 -3.80
C THR A 252 -16.59 2.41 -4.20
N LYS A 253 -16.07 3.27 -5.07
CA LYS A 253 -14.64 3.30 -5.44
C LYS A 253 -13.78 3.52 -4.19
N ARG A 254 -14.16 4.45 -3.31
CA ARG A 254 -13.43 4.72 -2.06
C ARG A 254 -13.50 3.56 -1.07
N GLU A 255 -14.66 2.92 -0.90
CA GLU A 255 -14.82 1.77 0.01
C GLU A 255 -14.06 0.50 -0.41
N ARG A 256 -13.70 0.40 -1.70
CA ARG A 256 -12.84 -0.68 -2.22
C ARG A 256 -11.37 -0.52 -1.81
N GLY A 257 -10.99 0.67 -1.32
CA GLY A 257 -9.64 1.00 -0.88
C GLY A 257 -8.65 1.11 -2.03
N GLU A 258 -7.36 1.11 -1.67
CA GLU A 258 -6.24 1.43 -2.58
C GLU A 258 -5.97 0.39 -3.67
N ASN A 259 -6.69 -0.74 -3.66
CA ASN A 259 -6.53 -1.79 -4.66
C ASN A 259 -7.04 -1.37 -6.06
N TYR A 260 -7.77 -0.26 -6.17
CA TYR A 260 -8.21 0.31 -7.45
C TYR A 260 -7.29 1.46 -7.89
N VAL A 261 -6.12 1.07 -8.39
CA VAL A 261 -5.12 1.96 -8.99
C VAL A 261 -5.56 2.29 -10.42
N MET A 262 -5.84 3.56 -10.70
CA MET A 262 -6.32 3.99 -12.02
C MET A 262 -5.19 4.24 -13.01
N SER A 263 -4.05 4.66 -12.49
CA SER A 263 -2.86 4.99 -13.27
C SER A 263 -1.65 5.05 -12.34
N ALA A 264 -0.48 5.40 -12.90
CA ALA A 264 0.70 5.72 -12.10
C ALA A 264 0.51 6.96 -11.18
N LEU A 265 -0.60 7.70 -11.31
CA LEU A 265 -0.96 8.87 -10.49
C LEU A 265 -1.70 8.49 -9.18
N GLY A 266 -1.79 7.20 -8.86
CA GLY A 266 -2.44 6.71 -7.65
C GLY A 266 -3.82 6.11 -7.90
N THR A 267 -4.57 6.01 -6.81
CA THR A 267 -5.90 5.40 -6.76
C THR A 267 -6.96 6.37 -7.30
N TRP A 268 -8.17 5.87 -7.56
CA TRP A 268 -9.30 6.74 -7.87
C TRP A 268 -9.55 7.76 -6.74
N ALA A 269 -9.34 7.35 -5.49
CA ALA A 269 -9.54 8.22 -4.33
C ALA A 269 -8.55 9.39 -4.34
N ASP A 270 -7.26 9.14 -4.60
CA ASP A 270 -6.21 10.18 -4.62
C ASP A 270 -6.48 11.23 -5.71
N GLN A 271 -6.90 10.77 -6.89
CA GLN A 271 -7.29 11.68 -7.97
C GLN A 271 -8.49 12.53 -7.57
N MET A 272 -9.48 11.93 -6.89
CA MET A 272 -10.68 12.65 -6.50
C MET A 272 -10.44 13.62 -5.35
N ASP A 273 -9.55 13.28 -4.42
CA ASP A 273 -9.09 14.20 -3.37
C ASP A 273 -8.43 15.44 -4.00
N THR A 274 -7.62 15.25 -5.05
CA THR A 274 -7.01 16.37 -5.79
C THR A 274 -8.05 17.30 -6.43
N TYR A 275 -9.09 16.73 -7.06
CA TYR A 275 -10.18 17.54 -7.63
C TYR A 275 -11.04 18.22 -6.56
N GLU A 276 -11.30 17.53 -5.45
CA GLU A 276 -12.04 18.08 -4.32
C GLU A 276 -11.30 19.29 -3.73
N GLU A 277 -10.00 19.16 -3.48
CA GLU A 277 -9.13 20.25 -3.02
C GLU A 277 -9.08 21.41 -4.01
N LEU A 278 -8.97 21.12 -5.31
CA LEU A 278 -8.93 22.14 -6.36
C LEU A 278 -10.19 23.01 -6.37
N PHE A 279 -11.36 22.44 -6.09
CA PHE A 279 -12.64 23.15 -6.19
C PHE A 279 -13.05 23.87 -4.90
N VAL A 280 -12.41 23.59 -3.76
CA VAL A 280 -12.62 24.38 -2.54
C VAL A 280 -12.26 25.85 -2.79
N GLY A 281 -13.16 26.75 -2.39
CA GLY A 281 -13.06 28.20 -2.59
C GLY A 281 -13.65 28.70 -3.91
N MET A 282 -13.95 27.82 -4.87
CA MET A 282 -14.59 28.15 -6.14
C MET A 282 -16.11 28.21 -6.00
N THR A 283 -16.75 29.01 -6.87
CA THR A 283 -18.19 28.99 -7.13
C THR A 283 -18.54 27.93 -8.18
N VAL A 284 -19.82 27.58 -8.29
CA VAL A 284 -20.30 26.62 -9.31
C VAL A 284 -19.94 27.07 -10.72
N ASP A 285 -20.12 28.37 -11.04
CA ASP A 285 -19.80 28.92 -12.36
C ASP A 285 -18.31 28.75 -12.71
N GLU A 286 -17.42 28.99 -11.74
CA GLU A 286 -15.97 28.80 -11.93
C GLU A 286 -15.59 27.33 -12.14
N VAL A 287 -16.29 26.40 -11.47
CA VAL A 287 -16.12 24.96 -11.71
C VAL A 287 -16.61 24.59 -13.11
N GLU A 288 -17.77 25.09 -13.54
CA GLU A 288 -18.30 24.84 -14.89
C GLU A 288 -17.34 25.34 -15.99
N GLU A 289 -16.71 26.51 -15.80
CA GLU A 289 -15.71 27.06 -16.73
C GLU A 289 -14.46 26.17 -16.85
N TRP A 290 -14.10 25.43 -15.80
CA TRP A 290 -12.97 24.51 -15.83
C TRP A 290 -13.19 23.33 -16.80
N PHE A 291 -14.44 22.93 -17.02
CA PHE A 291 -14.83 21.81 -17.88
C PHE A 291 -15.34 22.24 -19.28
N ALA A 292 -15.35 23.54 -19.58
CA ALA A 292 -15.84 24.10 -20.85
C ALA A 292 -14.79 24.07 -21.98
#